data_AF-C1LEY3-F1
#
_entry.id   AF-C1LEY3-F1
#
_cell.length_a   1.000
_cell.length_b   1.000
_cell.length_c   1.000
_cell.angle_alpha   90.00
_cell.angle_beta   90.00
_cell.angle_gamma   90.00
#
_symmetry.space_group_name_H-M   'P 1'
#
loop_
_entity.id
_entity.type
_entity.pdbx_description
1 polymer ?
#
loop_
_entity_poly.entity_id
_entity_poly.type
_entity_poly.pdbx_seq_one_letter_code
_entity_poly.pdbx_strand_id
1 'polypeptide(L)'
;MTSIESSIKETIQRILISSGEPLSTSDLVVDLIYDYIRMNANEIRSQLSTRLPELRDLLIICRNQPFRLIRIVKYYRTMCNSSFFKTIGLTVNINEQLLSSSSSSEAVAASFINEYNEINDDDDNDNVDDDDVDEDYNLIDTNVTLNHSKHFNNWLLSNKSSNWLRLHKLFNQLSIPSPNNVNFWQTFNSCLNQMYCKLNKGRLLRLSRIDSKLANESIDEFLSFNRLRQSASFINLTRSRNYQKFLYWFHDCSLNNDKRIMNDMNTISTTSSSMNTKLSSSSSLSSSSSSSHEGLILLAYLLNGDVLDIIDMVLFNRQKLHINLSSPITPIEIKQVLCIFTNVLYPRKSTLSSL
;
A
#
# COMPACT_ATOMS: atom_id res chain seq x y z
N MET A 1 21.21 13.06 -15.28
CA MET A 1 20.59 12.34 -14.14
C MET A 1 19.33 13.01 -13.59
N THR A 2 18.99 14.24 -14.02
CA THR A 2 17.82 15.03 -13.56
C THR A 2 16.44 14.51 -13.96
N SER A 3 16.31 13.48 -14.82
CA SER A 3 15.00 13.03 -15.34
C SER A 3 14.21 12.11 -14.39
N ILE A 4 14.87 11.27 -13.57
CA ILE A 4 14.15 10.24 -12.78
C ILE A 4 13.78 10.71 -11.38
N GLU A 5 14.64 11.53 -10.75
CA GLU A 5 14.31 12.20 -9.49
C GLU A 5 13.03 13.02 -9.66
N SER A 6 12.95 13.83 -10.73
CA SER A 6 11.75 14.59 -11.05
C SER A 6 10.54 13.69 -11.27
N SER A 7 10.66 12.54 -11.95
CA SER A 7 9.53 11.60 -12.10
C SER A 7 9.07 10.98 -10.78
N ILE A 8 9.98 10.76 -9.82
CA ILE A 8 9.63 10.23 -8.50
C ILE A 8 8.94 11.31 -7.68
N LYS A 9 9.48 12.55 -7.67
CA LYS A 9 8.84 13.70 -7.03
C LYS A 9 7.46 13.99 -7.62
N GLU A 10 7.32 13.93 -8.94
CA GLU A 10 6.03 14.04 -9.63
C GLU A 10 5.08 12.91 -9.20
N THR A 11 5.56 11.67 -9.05
CA THR A 11 4.72 10.57 -8.55
C THR A 11 4.27 10.81 -7.10
N ILE A 12 5.15 11.32 -6.23
CA ILE A 12 4.81 11.70 -4.85
C ILE A 12 3.75 12.80 -4.86
N GLN A 13 3.93 13.84 -5.67
CA GLN A 13 2.95 14.91 -5.84
C GLN A 13 1.60 14.37 -6.30
N ARG A 14 1.57 13.46 -7.29
CA ARG A 14 0.31 12.82 -7.72
C ARG A 14 -0.33 12.01 -6.59
N ILE A 15 0.45 11.31 -5.77
CA ILE A 15 -0.06 10.58 -4.59
C ILE A 15 -0.70 11.56 -3.60
N LEU A 16 -0.05 12.68 -3.30
CA LEU A 16 -0.59 13.73 -2.42
C LEU A 16 -1.92 14.29 -2.96
N ILE A 17 -1.95 14.72 -4.23
CA ILE A 17 -3.17 15.27 -4.85
C ILE A 17 -4.30 14.24 -4.86
N SER A 18 -4.00 12.99 -5.23
CA SER A 18 -4.97 11.89 -5.22
C SER A 18 -5.41 11.46 -3.80
N SER A 19 -4.75 11.99 -2.77
CA SER A 19 -5.10 11.84 -1.36
C SER A 19 -5.93 13.00 -0.81
N GLY A 20 -6.40 13.91 -1.69
CA GLY A 20 -7.23 15.05 -1.32
C GLY A 20 -6.44 16.35 -1.07
N GLU A 21 -5.12 16.37 -1.32
CA GLU A 21 -4.37 17.64 -1.28
C GLU A 21 -4.77 18.58 -2.43
N PRO A 22 -4.55 19.90 -2.26
CA PRO A 22 -4.64 20.87 -3.35
C PRO A 22 -3.68 20.55 -4.50
N LEU A 23 -3.99 21.04 -5.71
CA LEU A 23 -3.15 20.85 -6.89
C LEU A 23 -1.75 21.46 -6.73
N SER A 24 -1.65 22.59 -6.03
CA SER A 24 -0.40 23.25 -5.65
C SER A 24 0.13 22.72 -4.31
N THR A 25 0.67 21.50 -4.32
CA THR A 25 1.39 20.95 -3.16
C THR A 25 2.71 21.69 -2.94
N SER A 26 3.09 21.95 -1.69
CA SER A 26 4.39 22.57 -1.36
C SER A 26 5.57 21.71 -1.84
N ASP A 27 6.50 22.30 -2.59
CA ASP A 27 7.73 21.60 -3.05
C ASP A 27 8.52 21.03 -1.87
N LEU A 28 8.56 21.75 -0.74
CA LEU A 28 9.25 21.29 0.47
C LEU A 28 8.60 20.03 1.06
N VAL A 29 7.27 19.87 0.97
CA VAL A 29 6.58 18.64 1.38
C VAL A 29 6.98 17.49 0.48
N VAL A 30 7.01 17.71 -0.84
CA VAL A 30 7.42 16.70 -1.82
C VAL A 30 8.88 16.29 -1.59
N ASP A 31 9.78 17.24 -1.35
CA ASP A 31 11.20 16.99 -1.09
C ASP A 31 11.43 16.20 0.19
N LEU A 32 10.74 16.53 1.29
CA LEU A 32 10.84 15.78 2.55
C LEU A 32 10.40 14.33 2.41
N ILE A 33 9.29 14.09 1.70
CA ILE A 33 8.81 12.72 1.42
C ILE A 33 9.78 12.01 0.48
N TYR A 34 10.29 12.69 -0.55
CA TYR A 34 11.27 12.14 -1.48
C TYR A 34 12.53 11.68 -0.76
N ASP A 35 13.11 12.53 0.09
CA ASP A 35 14.30 12.19 0.86
C ASP A 35 14.04 10.98 1.77
N TYR A 36 12.89 10.92 2.43
CA TYR A 36 12.51 9.76 3.24
C TYR A 36 12.40 8.46 2.41
N ILE A 37 11.70 8.51 1.28
CA ILE A 37 11.54 7.35 0.37
C ILE A 37 12.88 6.89 -0.19
N ARG A 38 13.73 7.83 -0.59
CA ARG A 38 15.09 7.56 -1.04
C ARG A 38 15.93 6.89 0.05
N MET A 39 15.83 7.34 1.30
CA MET A 39 16.53 6.72 2.41
C MET A 39 16.03 5.30 2.70
N ASN A 40 14.72 5.06 2.63
CA ASN A 40 14.16 3.71 2.77
C ASN A 40 14.57 2.78 1.63
N ALA A 41 14.59 3.30 0.40
CA ALA A 41 15.10 2.57 -0.76
C ALA A 41 16.58 2.21 -0.58
N ASN A 42 17.40 3.15 -0.09
CA ASN A 42 18.79 2.87 0.25
C ASN A 42 18.94 1.77 1.32
N GLU A 43 18.18 1.86 2.41
CA GLU A 43 18.25 0.87 3.50
C GLU A 43 17.95 -0.53 2.97
N ILE A 44 16.89 -0.68 2.17
CA ILE A 44 16.55 -1.95 1.52
C ILE A 44 17.71 -2.39 0.61
N ARG A 45 18.19 -1.48 -0.26
CA ARG A 45 19.27 -1.76 -1.21
C ARG A 45 20.55 -2.24 -0.53
N SER A 46 20.92 -1.66 0.61
CA SER A 46 22.12 -2.00 1.37
C SER A 46 22.09 -3.41 1.96
N GLN A 47 20.88 -3.95 2.18
CA GLN A 47 20.68 -5.29 2.74
C GLN A 47 20.47 -6.36 1.65
N LEU A 48 20.30 -5.97 0.38
CA LEU A 48 20.19 -6.91 -0.73
C LEU A 48 21.57 -7.48 -1.11
N SER A 49 21.65 -8.80 -1.16
CA SER A 49 22.82 -9.54 -1.69
C SER A 49 22.83 -9.58 -3.22
N THR A 50 21.67 -9.41 -3.85
CA THR A 50 21.43 -9.50 -5.29
C THR A 50 21.31 -8.11 -5.92
N ARG A 51 21.45 -8.05 -7.26
CA ARG A 51 21.22 -6.80 -8.00
C ARG A 51 19.74 -6.43 -8.10
N LEU A 52 18.84 -7.42 -8.09
CA LEU A 52 17.40 -7.19 -8.16
C LEU A 52 16.74 -7.69 -6.89
N PRO A 53 15.84 -6.92 -6.27
CA PRO A 53 15.10 -7.40 -5.12
C PRO A 53 14.26 -8.61 -5.52
N GLU A 54 14.38 -9.71 -4.80
CA GLU A 54 13.48 -10.85 -4.89
C GLU A 54 12.50 -10.87 -3.72
N LEU A 55 11.39 -11.61 -3.85
CA LEU A 55 10.41 -11.77 -2.77
C LEU A 55 11.06 -12.26 -1.47
N ARG A 56 11.95 -13.27 -1.58
CA ARG A 56 12.64 -13.84 -0.43
C ARG A 56 13.48 -12.78 0.29
N ASP A 57 14.24 -11.99 -0.47
CA ASP A 57 15.11 -10.96 0.09
C ASP A 57 14.28 -9.86 0.78
N LEU A 58 13.20 -9.41 0.12
CA LEU A 58 12.30 -8.40 0.70
C LEU A 58 11.61 -8.90 1.98
N LEU A 59 11.24 -10.17 2.05
CA LEU A 59 10.69 -10.78 3.26
C LEU A 59 11.70 -10.81 4.41
N ILE A 60 12.96 -11.17 4.11
CA ILE A 60 14.04 -11.15 5.12
C ILE A 60 14.26 -9.73 5.64
N ILE A 61 14.34 -8.73 4.75
CA ILE A 61 14.51 -7.31 5.10
C ILE A 61 13.33 -6.81 5.93
N CYS A 62 12.10 -7.18 5.56
CA CYS A 62 10.87 -6.75 6.22
C CYS A 62 10.48 -7.59 7.44
N ARG A 63 11.27 -8.59 7.87
CA ARG A 63 10.88 -9.56 8.91
C ARG A 63 10.43 -8.91 10.23
N ASN A 64 11.02 -7.77 10.56
CA ASN A 64 10.73 -7.00 11.77
C ASN A 64 9.87 -5.75 11.50
N GLN A 65 9.23 -5.67 10.33
CA GLN A 65 8.50 -4.51 9.84
C GLN A 65 7.03 -4.89 9.61
N PRO A 66 6.19 -4.95 10.66
CA PRO A 66 4.86 -5.54 10.59
C PRO A 66 3.96 -4.85 9.55
N PHE A 67 4.08 -3.54 9.38
CA PHE A 67 3.36 -2.74 8.39
C PHE A 67 3.65 -3.20 6.95
N ARG A 68 4.93 -3.41 6.62
CA ARG A 68 5.34 -3.91 5.31
C ARG A 68 4.95 -5.37 5.13
N LEU A 69 5.04 -6.22 6.15
CA LEU A 69 4.58 -7.62 6.08
C LEU A 69 3.08 -7.71 5.79
N ILE A 70 2.25 -6.94 6.50
CA ILE A 70 0.81 -6.82 6.24
C ILE A 70 0.57 -6.38 4.80
N ARG A 71 1.34 -5.40 4.32
CA ARG A 71 1.23 -4.88 2.95
C ARG A 71 1.62 -5.92 1.89
N ILE A 72 2.67 -6.71 2.11
CA ILE A 72 3.05 -7.82 1.23
C ILE A 72 1.90 -8.84 1.17
N VAL A 73 1.33 -9.23 2.30
CA VAL A 73 0.18 -10.15 2.33
C VAL A 73 -1.01 -9.56 1.55
N LYS A 74 -1.33 -8.28 1.75
CA LYS A 74 -2.39 -7.59 1.00
C LYS A 74 -2.12 -7.60 -0.51
N TYR A 75 -0.89 -7.30 -0.94
CA TYR A 75 -0.49 -7.35 -2.35
C TYR A 75 -0.80 -8.70 -2.98
N TYR A 76 -0.34 -9.79 -2.35
CA TYR A 76 -0.56 -11.13 -2.88
C TYR A 76 -2.05 -11.48 -2.86
N ARG A 77 -2.80 -11.17 -1.80
CA ARG A 77 -4.25 -11.41 -1.77
C ARG A 77 -4.98 -10.71 -2.92
N THR A 78 -4.70 -9.44 -3.16
CA THR A 78 -5.32 -8.68 -4.25
C THR A 78 -4.95 -9.26 -5.62
N MET A 79 -3.69 -9.65 -5.82
CA MET A 79 -3.26 -10.28 -7.08
C MET A 79 -3.90 -11.66 -7.28
N CYS A 80 -4.05 -12.45 -6.21
CA CYS A 80 -4.73 -13.75 -6.26
C CYS A 80 -6.21 -13.61 -6.61
N ASN A 81 -6.88 -12.58 -6.10
CA ASN A 81 -8.27 -12.30 -6.42
C ASN A 81 -8.42 -11.76 -7.86
N SER A 82 -7.45 -10.97 -8.36
CA SER A 82 -7.49 -10.51 -9.76
C SER A 82 -7.37 -11.66 -10.77
N SER A 83 -6.61 -12.71 -10.44
CA SER A 83 -6.58 -13.94 -11.23
C SER A 83 -7.90 -14.71 -11.15
N PHE A 84 -8.58 -14.71 -10.00
CA PHE A 84 -9.88 -15.36 -9.83
C PHE A 84 -10.96 -14.73 -10.74
N PHE A 85 -11.04 -13.40 -10.81
CA PHE A 85 -11.96 -12.71 -11.73
C PHE A 85 -11.62 -12.91 -13.21
N LYS A 86 -10.33 -13.02 -13.57
CA LYS A 86 -9.94 -13.38 -14.94
C LYS A 86 -10.33 -14.80 -15.31
N THR A 87 -10.20 -15.76 -14.39
CA THR A 87 -10.61 -17.15 -14.62
C THR A 87 -12.13 -17.23 -14.76
N ILE A 88 -12.89 -16.56 -13.89
CA ILE A 88 -14.36 -16.47 -14.01
C ILE A 88 -14.76 -15.80 -15.32
N GLY A 89 -14.15 -14.66 -15.68
CA GLY A 89 -14.42 -13.97 -16.93
C GLY A 89 -14.09 -14.81 -18.18
N LEU A 90 -13.06 -15.66 -18.14
CA LEU A 90 -12.75 -16.61 -19.21
C LEU A 90 -13.73 -17.79 -19.24
N THR A 91 -14.10 -18.38 -18.10
CA THR A 91 -15.13 -19.44 -18.06
C THR A 91 -16.52 -18.94 -18.43
N VAL A 92 -16.88 -17.69 -18.10
CA VAL A 92 -18.13 -17.06 -18.52
C VAL A 92 -18.11 -16.80 -20.03
N ASN A 93 -17.00 -16.34 -20.62
CA ASN A 93 -16.90 -16.14 -22.07
C ASN A 93 -16.94 -17.45 -22.87
N ILE A 94 -16.31 -18.52 -22.34
CA ILE A 94 -16.36 -19.87 -22.94
C ILE A 94 -17.77 -20.46 -22.80
N ASN A 95 -18.43 -20.25 -21.66
CA ASN A 95 -19.80 -20.70 -21.46
C ASN A 95 -20.80 -19.86 -22.26
N GLU A 96 -20.60 -18.56 -22.47
CA GLU A 96 -21.46 -17.73 -23.35
C GLU A 96 -21.33 -18.15 -24.82
N GLN A 97 -20.14 -18.53 -25.29
CA GLN A 97 -19.97 -19.10 -26.64
C GLN A 97 -20.61 -20.49 -26.79
N LEU A 98 -20.70 -21.28 -25.72
CA LEU A 98 -21.40 -22.57 -25.70
C LEU A 98 -22.92 -22.39 -25.49
N LEU A 99 -23.36 -21.41 -24.71
CA LEU A 99 -24.77 -21.14 -24.37
C LEU A 99 -25.48 -20.31 -25.44
N SER A 100 -24.78 -19.62 -26.33
CA SER A 100 -25.39 -19.08 -27.56
C SER A 100 -25.92 -20.16 -28.52
N SER A 101 -25.72 -21.44 -28.22
CA SER A 101 -26.31 -22.58 -28.94
C SER A 101 -27.43 -23.30 -28.20
N SER A 102 -27.84 -22.83 -27.00
CA SER A 102 -28.96 -23.42 -26.28
C SER A 102 -29.75 -22.37 -25.51
N SER A 103 -31.00 -22.21 -25.94
CA SER A 103 -31.98 -21.26 -25.41
C SER A 103 -32.40 -21.56 -23.96
N SER A 104 -32.68 -20.47 -23.26
CA SER A 104 -33.56 -20.29 -22.09
C SER A 104 -32.98 -20.48 -20.67
N SER A 105 -33.15 -19.40 -19.90
CA SER A 105 -33.40 -19.33 -18.45
C SER A 105 -32.23 -19.62 -17.50
N GLU A 106 -31.62 -18.56 -16.97
CA GLU A 106 -31.60 -18.18 -15.54
C GLU A 106 -30.48 -17.17 -15.25
N ALA A 107 -30.88 -15.95 -14.88
CA ALA A 107 -29.98 -14.89 -14.45
C ALA A 107 -29.68 -15.02 -12.96
N VAL A 108 -28.46 -15.46 -12.61
CA VAL A 108 -27.94 -15.36 -11.24
C VAL A 108 -26.50 -14.90 -11.27
N ALA A 109 -26.28 -13.60 -11.47
CA ALA A 109 -24.97 -12.96 -11.25
C ALA A 109 -25.11 -11.44 -11.07
N ALA A 110 -25.84 -10.99 -10.04
CA ALA A 110 -25.90 -9.56 -9.70
C ALA A 110 -26.19 -9.25 -8.22
N SER A 111 -25.75 -10.09 -7.26
CA SER A 111 -26.07 -9.86 -5.84
C SER A 111 -24.90 -9.41 -4.94
N PHE A 112 -23.89 -8.70 -5.46
CA PHE A 112 -22.85 -8.10 -4.60
C PHE A 112 -22.62 -6.60 -4.84
N ILE A 113 -23.57 -5.93 -5.48
CA ILE A 113 -23.59 -4.47 -5.55
C ILE A 113 -25.03 -4.04 -5.32
N ASN A 114 -25.39 -3.84 -4.05
CA ASN A 114 -26.47 -2.96 -3.59
C ASN A 114 -26.40 -2.93 -2.06
N GLU A 115 -25.42 -2.21 -1.55
CA GLU A 115 -25.50 -1.59 -0.24
C GLU A 115 -25.32 -0.10 -0.54
N TYR A 116 -26.24 0.74 -0.03
CA TYR A 116 -26.56 2.13 -0.40
C TYR A 116 -27.66 2.31 -1.45
N ASN A 117 -28.89 2.44 -0.95
CA ASN A 117 -29.95 3.42 -1.27
C ASN A 117 -30.97 3.24 -0.12
N GLU A 118 -31.57 4.20 0.57
CA GLU A 118 -31.60 5.66 0.68
C GLU A 118 -32.37 5.88 2.00
N ILE A 119 -32.09 6.93 2.76
CA ILE A 119 -33.00 7.44 3.80
C ILE A 119 -33.47 8.82 3.29
N ASN A 120 -34.77 9.10 3.51
CA ASN A 120 -35.54 10.36 3.43
C ASN A 120 -36.47 10.47 2.20
N ASP A 121 -37.77 10.83 2.29
CA ASP A 121 -38.52 11.63 3.27
C ASP A 121 -40.02 11.19 3.39
N ASP A 122 -40.60 11.49 4.56
CA ASP A 122 -41.96 11.99 4.91
C ASP A 122 -43.23 11.44 4.20
N ASP A 123 -44.15 10.83 4.98
CA ASP A 123 -45.36 11.51 5.51
C ASP A 123 -46.38 10.51 6.14
N ASP A 124 -46.96 10.95 7.26
CA ASP A 124 -48.30 10.69 7.82
C ASP A 124 -48.76 9.34 8.44
N ASN A 125 -49.14 9.47 9.73
CA ASN A 125 -50.30 8.88 10.44
C ASN A 125 -50.36 7.36 10.68
N ASP A 126 -50.28 6.92 11.95
CA ASP A 126 -51.44 6.90 12.87
C ASP A 126 -51.06 6.38 14.27
N ASN A 127 -51.75 6.93 15.27
CA ASN A 127 -51.76 6.56 16.69
C ASN A 127 -51.99 5.06 16.92
N VAL A 128 -51.37 4.47 17.96
CA VAL A 128 -52.07 3.72 19.05
C VAL A 128 -51.16 3.70 20.29
N ASP A 129 -51.74 4.07 21.43
CA ASP A 129 -51.23 4.00 22.80
C ASP A 129 -50.93 2.56 23.29
N ASP A 130 -50.06 2.44 24.31
CA ASP A 130 -50.30 1.68 25.56
C ASP A 130 -48.99 1.11 26.16
N ASP A 131 -48.70 1.64 27.36
CA ASP A 131 -48.32 0.97 28.61
C ASP A 131 -46.97 0.21 28.78
N ASP A 132 -46.14 0.84 29.63
CA ASP A 132 -45.42 0.28 30.80
C ASP A 132 -45.23 -1.25 30.90
N VAL A 133 -43.98 -1.72 30.84
CA VAL A 133 -43.44 -2.69 31.83
C VAL A 133 -41.91 -2.59 31.91
N ASP A 134 -41.38 -2.34 33.12
CA ASP A 134 -40.01 -2.64 33.53
C ASP A 134 -39.72 -4.16 33.39
N GLU A 135 -38.55 -4.58 32.90
CA GLU A 135 -37.81 -5.73 33.46
C GLU A 135 -36.47 -6.02 32.75
N ASP A 136 -35.43 -6.07 33.58
CA ASP A 136 -34.25 -6.94 33.56
C ASP A 136 -33.50 -7.24 32.25
N TYR A 137 -32.27 -6.71 32.23
CA TYR A 137 -31.13 -7.29 31.53
C TYR A 137 -30.83 -8.69 32.06
N ASN A 138 -31.20 -9.73 31.31
CA ASN A 138 -30.39 -10.93 31.11
C ASN A 138 -30.99 -11.87 30.04
N LEU A 139 -30.12 -12.74 29.51
CA LEU A 139 -30.39 -13.85 28.57
C LEU A 139 -30.44 -13.40 27.09
N ILE A 140 -29.70 -13.98 26.13
CA ILE A 140 -29.62 -15.40 25.77
C ILE A 140 -28.31 -15.71 25.00
N ASP A 141 -27.60 -16.73 25.49
CA ASP A 141 -26.69 -17.56 24.69
C ASP A 141 -27.42 -18.11 23.47
N THR A 142 -27.02 -17.71 22.27
CA THR A 142 -27.33 -18.46 21.04
C THR A 142 -26.05 -18.86 20.34
N ASN A 143 -25.59 -20.05 20.73
CA ASN A 143 -24.82 -20.94 19.87
C ASN A 143 -25.60 -21.17 18.56
N VAL A 144 -25.32 -20.37 17.54
CA VAL A 144 -25.57 -20.77 16.15
C VAL A 144 -24.23 -21.19 15.55
N THR A 145 -23.88 -22.46 15.78
CA THR A 145 -22.94 -23.21 14.95
C THR A 145 -23.49 -23.26 13.52
N LEU A 146 -23.18 -22.23 12.72
CA LEU A 146 -23.39 -22.22 11.28
C LEU A 146 -22.39 -23.18 10.63
N ASN A 147 -22.89 -24.38 10.39
CA ASN A 147 -22.25 -25.52 9.74
C ASN A 147 -22.02 -25.30 8.22
N HIS A 148 -21.61 -24.10 7.80
CA HIS A 148 -21.18 -23.82 6.40
C HIS A 148 -19.66 -23.91 6.19
N SER A 149 -18.91 -24.24 7.24
CA SER A 149 -17.44 -24.31 7.21
C SER A 149 -16.86 -25.44 6.34
N LYS A 150 -17.57 -26.54 6.07
CA LYS A 150 -16.95 -27.69 5.36
C LYS A 150 -16.96 -27.59 3.84
N HIS A 151 -18.00 -27.03 3.22
CA HIS A 151 -18.08 -26.92 1.75
C HIS A 151 -17.34 -25.68 1.20
N PHE A 152 -17.32 -24.58 1.95
CA PHE A 152 -16.57 -23.37 1.56
C PHE A 152 -15.04 -23.58 1.67
N ASN A 153 -14.60 -24.34 2.67
CA ASN A 153 -13.18 -24.68 2.82
C ASN A 153 -12.70 -25.68 1.76
N ASN A 154 -13.54 -26.61 1.29
CA ASN A 154 -13.14 -27.57 0.25
C ASN A 154 -13.06 -26.95 -1.17
N TRP A 155 -13.88 -25.94 -1.48
CA TRP A 155 -13.81 -25.27 -2.79
C TRP A 155 -12.69 -24.22 -2.88
N LEU A 156 -12.32 -23.59 -1.74
CA LEU A 156 -11.13 -22.71 -1.62
C LEU A 156 -9.79 -23.45 -1.73
N LEU A 157 -9.79 -24.78 -1.69
CA LEU A 157 -8.57 -25.59 -1.75
C LEU A 157 -8.11 -25.94 -3.16
N SER A 158 -9.01 -25.93 -4.16
CA SER A 158 -8.71 -26.51 -5.49
C SER A 158 -8.00 -25.57 -6.46
N ASN A 159 -7.90 -24.26 -6.15
CA ASN A 159 -7.17 -23.31 -6.99
C ASN A 159 -6.53 -22.16 -6.17
N LYS A 160 -5.82 -22.49 -5.08
CA LYS A 160 -4.89 -21.53 -4.46
C LYS A 160 -3.84 -21.15 -5.50
N SER A 161 -3.94 -19.94 -6.03
CA SER A 161 -2.96 -19.40 -6.97
C SER A 161 -1.54 -19.70 -6.44
N SER A 162 -0.69 -20.23 -7.31
CA SER A 162 0.67 -20.68 -6.99
C SER A 162 1.47 -19.65 -6.15
N ASN A 163 1.17 -18.37 -6.33
CA ASN A 163 1.82 -17.24 -5.66
C ASN A 163 1.47 -17.11 -4.17
N TRP A 164 0.22 -17.35 -3.76
CA TRP A 164 -0.15 -17.31 -2.33
C TRP A 164 0.48 -18.47 -1.57
N LEU A 165 0.47 -19.67 -2.16
CA LEU A 165 1.12 -20.84 -1.57
C LEU A 165 2.64 -20.64 -1.48
N ARG A 166 3.26 -20.05 -2.51
CA ARG A 166 4.68 -19.68 -2.50
C ARG A 166 4.99 -18.69 -1.37
N LEU A 167 4.17 -17.66 -1.19
CA LEU A 167 4.32 -16.71 -0.08
C LEU A 167 4.24 -17.42 1.28
N HIS A 168 3.20 -18.23 1.49
CA HIS A 168 3.00 -18.95 2.74
C HIS A 168 4.17 -19.91 3.06
N LYS A 169 4.67 -20.62 2.05
CA LYS A 169 5.87 -21.47 2.18
C LYS A 169 7.08 -20.65 2.62
N LEU A 170 7.30 -19.47 2.03
CA LEU A 170 8.40 -18.58 2.40
C LEU A 170 8.27 -18.02 3.83
N PHE A 171 7.07 -17.64 4.26
CA PHE A 171 6.84 -17.22 5.65
C PHE A 171 7.25 -18.31 6.64
N ASN A 172 6.84 -19.56 6.38
CA ASN A 172 7.22 -20.70 7.22
C ASN A 172 8.73 -20.97 7.19
N GLN A 173 9.33 -21.00 5.99
CA GLN A 173 10.77 -21.25 5.83
C GLN A 173 11.64 -20.19 6.51
N LEU A 174 11.22 -18.93 6.46
CA LEU A 174 11.95 -17.81 7.04
C LEU A 174 11.56 -17.54 8.51
N SER A 175 10.66 -18.33 9.08
CA SER A 175 10.12 -18.13 10.44
C SER A 175 9.56 -16.72 10.65
N ILE A 176 8.92 -16.15 9.62
CA ILE A 176 8.30 -14.82 9.69
C ILE A 176 6.88 -14.98 10.24
N PRO A 177 6.46 -14.19 11.23
CA PRO A 177 5.09 -14.24 11.73
C PRO A 177 4.11 -13.84 10.63
N SER A 178 3.10 -14.67 10.41
CA SER A 178 2.10 -14.43 9.37
C SER A 178 1.09 -13.37 9.84
N PRO A 179 0.84 -12.29 9.06
CA PRO A 179 -0.21 -11.30 9.33
C PRO A 179 -1.62 -11.85 9.47
N ASN A 180 -1.86 -13.11 9.07
CA ASN A 180 -3.16 -13.76 9.21
C ASN A 180 -3.34 -14.46 10.56
N ASN A 181 -2.27 -14.56 11.35
CA ASN A 181 -2.33 -15.15 12.67
C ASN A 181 -2.90 -14.11 13.66
N VAL A 182 -3.86 -14.52 14.49
CA VAL A 182 -4.46 -13.68 15.54
C VAL A 182 -3.39 -13.13 16.48
N ASN A 183 -2.32 -13.89 16.71
CA ASN A 183 -1.21 -13.51 17.57
C ASN A 183 -0.10 -12.72 16.85
N PHE A 184 -0.30 -12.30 15.60
CA PHE A 184 0.71 -11.58 14.82
C PHE A 184 1.29 -10.38 15.58
N TRP A 185 0.43 -9.53 16.14
CA TRP A 185 0.86 -8.34 16.88
C TRP A 185 1.53 -8.65 18.22
N GLN A 186 1.31 -9.84 18.80
CA GLN A 186 1.99 -10.27 20.03
C GLN A 186 3.48 -10.54 19.78
N THR A 187 3.88 -10.76 18.53
CA THR A 187 5.30 -10.97 18.15
C THR A 187 6.09 -9.66 18.00
N PHE A 188 5.43 -8.51 18.10
CA PHE A 188 6.05 -7.19 17.93
C PHE A 188 5.80 -6.29 19.14
N ASN A 189 6.54 -5.18 19.22
CA ASN A 189 6.34 -4.16 20.25
C ASN A 189 4.88 -3.64 20.22
N SER A 190 4.22 -3.58 21.38
CA SER A 190 2.82 -3.14 21.51
C SER A 190 2.55 -1.73 20.95
N CYS A 191 3.56 -0.85 20.98
CA CYS A 191 3.50 0.48 20.36
C CYS A 191 3.23 0.40 18.84
N LEU A 192 3.74 -0.63 18.15
CA LEU A 192 3.51 -0.80 16.70
C LEU A 192 2.05 -1.12 16.38
N ASN A 193 1.37 -1.90 17.24
CA ASN A 193 -0.07 -2.13 17.06
C ASN A 193 -0.87 -0.83 17.26
N GLN A 194 -0.50 -0.02 18.26
CA GLN A 194 -1.12 1.30 18.45
C GLN A 194 -0.89 2.22 17.23
N MET A 195 0.31 2.24 16.66
CA MET A 195 0.59 2.98 15.42
C MET A 195 -0.24 2.47 14.25
N TYR A 196 -0.45 1.16 14.14
CA TYR A 196 -1.32 0.59 13.12
C TYR A 196 -2.77 1.05 13.25
N CYS A 197 -3.30 1.11 14.47
CA CYS A 197 -4.63 1.68 14.71
C CYS A 197 -4.70 3.17 14.33
N LYS A 198 -3.66 3.96 14.62
CA LYS A 198 -3.58 5.38 14.23
C LYS A 198 -3.56 5.55 12.72
N LEU A 199 -2.73 4.77 12.02
CA LEU A 199 -2.70 4.78 10.55
C LEU A 199 -4.04 4.35 9.94
N ASN A 200 -4.72 3.37 10.50
CA ASN A 200 -6.05 2.98 10.02
C ASN A 200 -7.07 4.13 10.18
N LYS A 201 -7.06 4.84 11.31
CA LYS A 201 -7.90 6.05 11.48
C LYS A 201 -7.53 7.13 10.46
N GLY A 202 -6.23 7.39 10.28
CA GLY A 202 -5.71 8.28 9.25
C GLY A 202 -6.15 7.94 7.84
N ARG A 203 -6.14 6.66 7.49
CA ARG A 203 -6.64 6.15 6.22
C ARG A 203 -8.12 6.43 6.01
N LEU A 204 -8.95 6.23 7.04
CA LEU A 204 -10.38 6.54 6.97
C LEU A 204 -10.61 8.04 6.75
N LEU A 205 -9.86 8.90 7.45
CA LEU A 205 -9.88 10.34 7.22
C LEU A 205 -9.49 10.71 5.79
N ARG A 206 -8.47 10.06 5.23
CA ARG A 206 -8.04 10.28 3.85
C ARG A 206 -9.14 9.91 2.85
N LEU A 207 -9.80 8.77 3.05
CA LEU A 207 -10.90 8.33 2.20
C LEU A 207 -12.07 9.31 2.28
N SER A 208 -12.49 9.67 3.49
CA SER A 208 -13.53 10.67 3.71
C SER A 208 -13.17 12.01 3.06
N ARG A 209 -11.91 12.46 3.16
CA ARG A 209 -11.44 13.68 2.49
C ARG A 209 -11.53 13.60 0.97
N ILE A 210 -11.22 12.44 0.38
CA ILE A 210 -11.38 12.21 -1.06
C ILE A 210 -12.85 12.27 -1.44
N ASP A 211 -13.71 11.59 -0.69
CA ASP A 211 -15.15 11.54 -0.97
C ASP A 211 -15.78 12.94 -0.88
N SER A 212 -15.43 13.72 0.15
CA SER A 212 -15.87 15.11 0.30
C SER A 212 -15.37 16.02 -0.82
N LYS A 213 -14.17 15.78 -1.34
CA LYS A 213 -13.63 16.53 -2.48
C LYS A 213 -14.43 16.25 -3.76
N LEU A 214 -14.81 15.00 -3.97
CA LEU A 214 -15.51 14.55 -5.18
C LEU A 214 -17.03 14.78 -5.16
N ALA A 215 -17.62 14.98 -3.97
CA ALA A 215 -19.07 15.08 -3.81
C ALA A 215 -19.74 16.15 -4.68
N ASN A 216 -19.02 17.23 -5.00
CA ASN A 216 -19.56 18.38 -5.75
C ASN A 216 -18.77 18.69 -7.04
N GLU A 217 -17.90 17.78 -7.48
CA GLU A 217 -17.13 17.95 -8.72
C GLU A 217 -17.97 17.56 -9.95
N SER A 218 -17.68 18.18 -11.09
CA SER A 218 -18.28 17.78 -12.37
C SER A 218 -17.84 16.36 -12.77
N ILE A 219 -18.62 15.69 -13.65
CA ILE A 219 -18.28 14.34 -14.14
C ILE A 219 -16.88 14.30 -14.77
N ASP A 220 -16.50 15.34 -15.51
CA ASP A 220 -15.18 15.44 -16.15
C ASP A 220 -14.05 15.56 -15.11
N GLU A 221 -14.25 16.37 -14.07
CA GLU A 221 -13.31 16.50 -12.95
C GLU A 221 -13.19 15.17 -12.19
N PHE A 222 -14.30 14.52 -11.89
CA PHE A 222 -14.33 13.20 -11.26
C PHE A 222 -13.56 12.14 -12.07
N LEU A 223 -13.77 12.08 -13.39
CA LEU A 223 -13.03 11.16 -14.27
C LEU A 223 -11.54 11.51 -14.34
N SER A 224 -11.20 12.81 -14.39
CA SER A 224 -9.82 13.27 -14.39
C SER A 224 -9.09 12.89 -13.09
N PHE A 225 -9.77 13.04 -11.94
CA PHE A 225 -9.25 12.68 -10.63
C PHE A 225 -9.05 11.16 -10.50
N ASN A 226 -9.99 10.36 -11.00
CA ASN A 226 -9.84 8.91 -11.00
C ASN A 226 -8.67 8.43 -11.88
N ARG A 227 -8.48 9.03 -13.07
CA ARG A 227 -7.29 8.77 -13.90
C ARG A 227 -6.00 9.15 -13.17
N LEU A 228 -5.99 10.30 -12.50
CA LEU A 228 -4.87 10.72 -11.66
C LEU A 228 -4.58 9.66 -10.58
N ARG A 229 -5.58 9.24 -9.82
CA ARG A 229 -5.45 8.24 -8.73
C ARG A 229 -4.94 6.88 -9.23
N GLN A 230 -5.37 6.42 -10.39
CA GLN A 230 -4.85 5.19 -11.01
C GLN A 230 -3.39 5.35 -11.47
N SER A 231 -3.00 6.55 -11.89
CA SER A 231 -1.64 6.86 -12.32
C SER A 231 -0.68 7.20 -11.15
N ALA A 232 -1.22 7.59 -10.00
CA ALA A 232 -0.52 8.03 -8.80
C ALA A 232 0.09 6.84 -8.03
N SER A 233 1.06 6.16 -8.66
CA SER A 233 1.76 5.06 -8.01
C SER A 233 3.16 4.83 -8.55
N PHE A 234 4.09 4.51 -7.65
CA PHE A 234 5.42 4.03 -8.04
C PHE A 234 5.37 2.72 -8.85
N ILE A 235 4.30 1.93 -8.74
CA ILE A 235 4.13 0.73 -9.58
C ILE A 235 4.19 1.09 -11.08
N ASN A 236 3.68 2.26 -11.47
CA ASN A 236 3.69 2.70 -12.87
C ASN A 236 5.12 2.97 -13.39
N LEU A 237 6.07 3.25 -12.50
CA LEU A 237 7.49 3.34 -12.85
C LEU A 237 8.09 1.96 -13.18
N THR A 238 7.50 0.87 -12.69
CA THR A 238 7.97 -0.50 -12.92
C THR A 238 7.34 -1.18 -14.14
N ARG A 239 6.27 -0.61 -14.72
CA ARG A 239 5.53 -1.21 -15.85
C ARG A 239 5.83 -0.56 -17.21
N SER A 240 6.62 0.50 -17.23
CA SER A 240 6.76 1.40 -18.38
C SER A 240 8.22 1.52 -18.85
N ARG A 241 8.45 2.40 -19.83
CA ARG A 241 9.80 2.83 -20.27
C ARG A 241 10.68 3.35 -19.13
N ASN A 242 10.09 3.66 -17.98
CA ASN A 242 10.79 4.11 -16.78
C ASN A 242 11.38 2.97 -15.95
N TYR A 243 11.15 1.69 -16.28
CA TYR A 243 11.66 0.55 -15.51
C TYR A 243 13.16 0.65 -15.25
N GLN A 244 13.96 0.83 -16.31
CA GLN A 244 15.41 0.92 -16.20
C GLN A 244 15.84 2.16 -15.41
N LYS A 245 15.12 3.28 -15.56
CA LYS A 245 15.40 4.51 -14.82
C LYS A 245 15.13 4.33 -13.33
N PHE A 246 14.01 3.71 -12.98
CA PHE A 246 13.63 3.42 -11.59
C PHE A 246 14.61 2.45 -10.94
N LEU A 247 14.99 1.39 -11.67
CA LEU A 247 16.02 0.45 -11.21
C LEU A 247 17.36 1.16 -11.00
N TYR A 248 17.77 2.00 -11.93
CA TYR A 248 19.00 2.80 -11.81
C TYR A 248 18.95 3.73 -10.60
N TRP A 249 17.84 4.46 -10.41
CA TRP A 249 17.63 5.30 -9.24
C TRP A 249 17.73 4.49 -7.93
N PHE A 250 17.11 3.30 -7.89
CA PHE A 250 17.18 2.42 -6.73
C PHE A 250 18.61 2.00 -6.40
N HIS A 251 19.43 1.70 -7.41
CA HIS A 251 20.86 1.42 -7.22
C HIS A 251 21.66 2.66 -6.79
N ASP A 252 21.35 3.83 -7.35
CA ASP A 252 22.05 5.10 -7.09
C ASP A 252 21.74 5.67 -5.68
N CYS A 253 20.63 5.26 -5.07
CA CYS A 253 20.31 5.58 -3.67
C CYS A 253 21.45 5.21 -2.71
N SER A 254 22.24 4.17 -3.04
CA SER A 254 23.40 3.72 -2.26
C SER A 254 24.64 4.58 -2.42
N LEU A 255 24.84 5.23 -3.56
CA LEU A 255 26.08 5.94 -3.88
C LEU A 255 26.11 7.38 -3.36
N ASN A 256 24.93 7.96 -3.11
CA ASN A 256 24.82 9.38 -2.75
C ASN A 256 24.74 9.64 -1.24
N ASN A 257 24.64 8.61 -0.38
CA ASN A 257 24.75 8.79 1.06
C ASN A 257 26.19 9.11 1.49
N ASP A 258 27.19 8.46 0.87
CA ASP A 258 28.60 8.71 1.16
C ASP A 258 29.03 10.14 0.76
N LYS A 259 28.45 10.69 -0.32
CA LYS A 259 28.75 12.05 -0.78
C LYS A 259 28.13 13.16 0.08
N ARG A 260 26.95 12.95 0.65
CA ARG A 260 26.32 13.95 1.54
C ARG A 260 26.95 13.93 2.94
N ILE A 261 27.28 12.76 3.47
CA ILE A 261 28.00 12.64 4.76
C ILE A 261 29.39 13.28 4.66
N MET A 262 30.09 13.15 3.53
CA MET A 262 31.35 13.85 3.31
C MET A 262 31.20 15.37 3.15
N ASN A 263 30.09 15.88 2.62
CA ASN A 263 29.87 17.32 2.49
C ASN A 263 29.55 18.00 3.82
N ASP A 264 28.93 17.30 4.77
CA ASP A 264 28.70 17.83 6.12
C ASP A 264 29.96 17.78 7.00
N MET A 265 31.00 17.02 6.61
CA MET A 265 32.28 16.93 7.32
C MET A 265 33.47 17.65 6.66
N ASN A 266 33.40 18.03 5.38
CA ASN A 266 34.52 18.65 4.68
C ASN A 266 34.27 20.13 4.35
N THR A 267 34.45 20.97 5.36
CA THR A 267 35.19 22.22 5.11
C THR A 267 36.65 21.88 5.33
N ILE A 268 37.48 22.02 4.28
CA ILE A 268 38.94 21.76 4.23
C ILE A 268 39.33 20.31 3.84
N SER A 269 39.33 20.03 2.53
CA SER A 269 40.55 19.63 1.79
C SER A 269 40.20 18.95 0.45
N THR A 270 40.73 19.55 -0.62
CA THR A 270 40.74 19.05 -1.99
C THR A 270 41.67 17.87 -2.16
N THR A 271 41.16 16.73 -2.67
CA THR A 271 41.90 15.88 -3.61
C THR A 271 40.92 15.06 -4.46
N SER A 272 41.02 15.26 -5.77
CA SER A 272 40.30 14.56 -6.82
C SER A 272 40.82 13.14 -7.03
N SER A 273 39.94 12.14 -7.07
CA SER A 273 40.24 10.86 -7.74
C SER A 273 39.03 10.37 -8.52
N SER A 274 39.14 10.52 -9.84
CA SER A 274 38.29 9.96 -10.88
C SER A 274 38.40 8.44 -10.90
N MET A 275 37.28 7.73 -10.75
CA MET A 275 37.16 6.33 -11.14
C MET A 275 35.94 6.14 -12.04
N ASN A 276 36.23 6.08 -13.35
CA ASN A 276 35.33 5.60 -14.38
C ASN A 276 35.13 4.09 -14.22
N THR A 277 33.91 3.65 -13.93
CA THR A 277 33.52 2.24 -14.15
C THR A 277 32.60 2.17 -15.37
N LYS A 278 33.19 1.70 -16.49
CA LYS A 278 32.48 1.36 -17.72
C LYS A 278 31.48 0.25 -17.44
N LEU A 279 30.18 0.56 -17.58
CA LEU A 279 29.11 -0.43 -17.56
C LEU A 279 29.05 -1.11 -18.94
N SER A 280 29.70 -2.26 -19.07
CA SER A 280 29.65 -3.09 -20.28
C SER A 280 28.24 -3.62 -20.50
N SER A 281 27.55 -3.07 -21.49
CA SER A 281 26.35 -3.61 -22.09
C SER A 281 26.65 -4.96 -22.74
N SER A 282 26.09 -6.05 -22.19
CA SER A 282 25.89 -7.29 -22.95
C SER A 282 24.54 -7.90 -22.60
N SER A 283 23.69 -7.92 -23.61
CA SER A 283 22.37 -8.52 -23.66
C SER A 283 22.48 -10.01 -23.96
N SER A 284 21.84 -10.84 -23.14
CA SER A 284 21.34 -12.14 -23.57
C SER A 284 19.99 -12.37 -22.93
N LEU A 285 18.93 -12.13 -23.71
CA LEU A 285 17.57 -12.55 -23.41
C LEU A 285 17.54 -14.09 -23.38
N SER A 286 17.36 -14.66 -22.20
CA SER A 286 16.89 -16.04 -22.03
C SER A 286 15.53 -16.00 -21.33
N SER A 287 14.52 -16.44 -22.07
CA SER A 287 13.10 -16.58 -21.72
C SER A 287 12.87 -17.35 -20.41
N SER A 288 12.83 -16.63 -19.30
CA SER A 288 12.29 -17.06 -17.99
C SER A 288 11.54 -15.88 -17.35
N SER A 289 10.62 -15.28 -18.10
CA SER A 289 10.09 -13.94 -17.90
C SER A 289 8.86 -13.89 -16.97
N SER A 290 9.01 -14.21 -15.68
CA SER A 290 7.99 -13.85 -14.69
C SER A 290 8.49 -13.56 -13.27
N SER A 291 9.67 -14.04 -12.87
CA SER A 291 10.18 -13.86 -11.49
C SER A 291 11.00 -12.57 -11.27
N SER A 292 11.80 -12.15 -12.26
CA SER A 292 12.82 -11.09 -12.07
C SER A 292 12.25 -9.68 -11.87
N HIS A 293 10.99 -9.45 -12.25
CA HIS A 293 10.33 -8.14 -12.11
C HIS A 293 9.46 -8.03 -10.86
N GLU A 294 9.08 -9.17 -10.28
CA GLU A 294 8.09 -9.22 -9.21
C GLU A 294 8.56 -8.48 -7.96
N GLY A 295 9.80 -8.67 -7.55
CA GLY A 295 10.32 -8.01 -6.36
C GLY A 295 10.52 -6.51 -6.56
N LEU A 296 10.82 -6.02 -7.77
CA LEU A 296 10.88 -4.57 -8.04
C LEU A 296 9.48 -3.94 -8.01
N ILE A 297 8.46 -4.64 -8.54
CA ILE A 297 7.06 -4.21 -8.43
C ILE A 297 6.62 -4.18 -6.96
N LEU A 298 6.97 -5.22 -6.19
CA LEU A 298 6.66 -5.28 -4.76
C LEU A 298 7.37 -4.16 -3.98
N LEU A 299 8.63 -3.88 -4.28
CA LEU A 299 9.35 -2.74 -3.71
C LEU A 299 8.64 -1.42 -3.99
N ALA A 300 8.26 -1.18 -5.25
CA ALA A 300 7.51 0.02 -5.62
C ALA A 300 6.18 0.11 -4.86
N TYR A 301 5.47 -1.01 -4.70
CA TYR A 301 4.24 -1.09 -3.90
C TYR A 301 4.48 -0.78 -2.42
N LEU A 302 5.59 -1.26 -1.85
CA LEU A 302 5.98 -0.97 -0.47
C LEU A 302 6.28 0.53 -0.27
N LEU A 303 7.11 1.12 -1.13
CA LEU A 303 7.44 2.55 -1.08
C LEU A 303 6.20 3.43 -1.29
N ASN A 304 5.29 3.01 -2.18
CA ASN A 304 4.02 3.72 -2.37
C ASN A 304 3.18 3.71 -1.09
N GLY A 305 3.14 2.57 -0.40
CA GLY A 305 2.48 2.45 0.88
C GLY A 305 3.13 3.30 1.97
N ASP A 306 4.46 3.45 1.96
CA ASP A 306 5.16 4.32 2.92
C ASP A 306 4.77 5.79 2.75
N VAL A 307 4.56 6.26 1.51
CA VAL A 307 4.03 7.62 1.25
C VAL A 307 2.61 7.75 1.82
N LEU A 308 1.75 6.77 1.57
CA LEU A 308 0.37 6.79 2.07
C LEU A 308 0.31 6.75 3.61
N ASP A 309 1.16 5.96 4.25
CA ASP A 309 1.25 5.90 5.71
C ASP A 309 1.63 7.27 6.30
N ILE A 310 2.55 8.01 5.65
CA ILE A 310 2.91 9.38 6.08
C ILE A 310 1.68 10.28 6.03
N ILE A 311 0.94 10.27 4.92
CA ILE A 311 -0.27 11.08 4.75
C ILE A 311 -1.31 10.69 5.81
N ASP A 312 -1.55 9.39 5.99
CA ASP A 312 -2.51 8.87 6.96
C ASP A 312 -2.14 9.31 8.39
N MET A 313 -0.87 9.26 8.77
CA MET A 313 -0.43 9.72 10.09
C MET A 313 -0.56 11.24 10.25
N VAL A 314 -0.27 12.03 9.20
CA VAL A 314 -0.49 13.49 9.24
C VAL A 314 -1.97 13.80 9.49
N LEU A 315 -2.87 13.16 8.74
CA LEU A 315 -4.31 13.38 8.90
C LEU A 315 -4.82 12.95 10.28
N PHE A 316 -4.33 11.83 10.80
CA PHE A 316 -4.62 11.42 12.17
C PHE A 316 -4.17 12.47 13.20
N ASN A 317 -2.95 12.99 13.07
CA ASN A 317 -2.44 14.02 13.98
C ASN A 317 -3.23 15.33 13.86
N ARG A 318 -3.62 15.73 12.64
CA ARG A 318 -4.48 16.90 12.42
C ARG A 318 -5.84 16.78 13.10
N GLN A 319 -6.51 15.63 12.94
CA GLN A 319 -7.78 15.38 13.62
C GLN A 319 -7.60 15.51 15.14
N LYS A 320 -6.53 14.92 15.69
CA LYS A 320 -6.24 14.99 17.13
C LYS A 320 -5.94 16.41 17.62
N LEU A 321 -5.32 17.24 16.78
CA LEU A 321 -4.97 18.63 17.09
C LEU A 321 -6.04 19.64 16.66
N HIS A 322 -7.21 19.17 16.21
CA HIS A 322 -8.29 20.02 15.68
C HIS A 322 -7.85 20.96 14.55
N ILE A 323 -6.89 20.52 13.72
CA ILE A 323 -6.46 21.22 12.51
C ILE A 323 -7.42 20.85 11.38
N ASN A 324 -7.84 21.84 10.58
CA ASN A 324 -8.70 21.63 9.43
C ASN A 324 -8.09 20.62 8.44
N LEU A 325 -8.78 19.49 8.24
CA LEU A 325 -8.32 18.39 7.37
C LEU A 325 -8.27 18.77 5.89
N SER A 326 -9.01 19.79 5.47
CA SER A 326 -9.05 20.28 4.09
C SER A 326 -7.89 21.23 3.76
N SER A 327 -7.21 21.76 4.78
CA SER A 327 -6.05 22.65 4.56
C SER A 327 -4.86 21.90 3.93
N PRO A 328 -3.95 22.58 3.21
CA PRO A 328 -2.76 21.92 2.64
C PRO A 328 -1.85 21.35 3.73
N ILE A 329 -1.25 20.17 3.51
CA ILE A 329 -0.23 19.59 4.40
C ILE A 329 0.99 20.49 4.46
N THR A 330 1.49 20.73 5.67
CA THR A 330 2.65 21.60 5.90
C THR A 330 3.94 20.80 6.08
N PRO A 331 5.11 21.40 5.79
CA PRO A 331 6.40 20.77 6.01
C PRO A 331 6.66 20.34 7.46
N ILE A 332 6.13 21.08 8.44
CA ILE A 332 6.37 20.78 9.87
C ILE A 332 5.65 19.49 10.28
N GLU A 333 4.44 19.25 9.77
CA GLU A 333 3.67 18.03 10.02
C GLU A 333 4.36 16.81 9.41
N ILE A 334 4.91 16.96 8.20
CA ILE A 334 5.72 15.92 7.57
C ILE A 334 6.95 15.62 8.44
N LYS A 335 7.73 16.63 8.85
CA LYS A 335 8.92 16.42 9.70
C LYS A 335 8.60 15.69 11.01
N GLN A 336 7.49 16.05 11.67
CA GLN A 336 7.04 15.38 12.90
C GLN A 336 6.71 13.90 12.65
N VAL A 337 5.97 13.60 11.57
CA VAL A 337 5.65 12.22 11.20
C VAL A 337 6.89 11.43 10.81
N LEU A 338 7.80 12.02 10.01
CA LEU A 338 9.05 11.37 9.62
C LEU A 338 9.93 11.03 10.83
N CYS A 339 9.94 11.87 11.87
CA CYS A 339 10.63 11.58 13.13
C CYS A 339 10.05 10.33 13.81
N ILE A 340 8.72 10.19 13.86
CA ILE A 340 8.07 8.98 14.39
C ILE A 340 8.43 7.77 13.52
N PHE A 341 8.39 7.90 12.21
CA PHE A 341 8.63 6.78 11.29
C PHE A 341 10.06 6.28 11.37
N THR A 342 11.04 7.19 11.43
CA THR A 342 12.46 6.85 11.49
C THR A 342 12.91 6.32 12.85
N ASN A 343 12.23 6.69 13.94
CA ASN A 343 12.60 6.24 15.29
C ASN A 343 11.79 5.04 15.79
N VAL A 344 10.53 4.89 15.33
CA VAL A 344 9.60 3.88 15.85
C VAL A 344 9.31 2.80 14.82
N LEU A 345 8.90 3.18 13.59
CA LEU A 345 8.42 2.21 12.59
C LEU A 345 9.55 1.50 11.85
N TYR A 346 10.59 2.25 11.48
CA TYR A 346 11.73 1.78 10.72
C TYR A 346 13.03 2.31 11.34
N PRO A 347 13.35 1.90 12.58
CA PRO A 347 14.58 2.33 13.26
C PRO A 347 15.79 1.94 12.42
N ARG A 348 16.65 2.93 12.15
CA ARG A 348 17.88 2.72 11.37
C ARG A 348 18.95 2.11 12.28
N LYS A 349 19.75 1.19 11.75
CA LYS A 349 20.77 0.49 12.56
C LYS A 349 21.84 1.42 13.15
N SER A 350 22.04 2.61 12.59
CA SER A 350 22.99 3.61 13.09
C SER A 350 22.60 4.29 14.41
N THR A 351 21.36 4.17 14.88
CA THR A 351 20.94 4.69 16.20
C THR A 351 21.06 3.68 17.34
N LEU A 352 21.42 2.41 17.04
CA LEU A 352 21.64 1.38 18.06
C LEU A 352 23.11 1.25 18.51
N SER A 353 24.05 1.90 17.85
CA SER A 353 25.47 1.88 18.26
C SER A 353 25.81 2.95 19.32
N SER A 354 24.81 3.67 19.83
CA SER A 354 24.97 4.77 20.81
C SER A 354 24.05 4.65 22.02
N LEU A 355 23.54 3.46 22.33
CA LEU A 355 22.80 3.17 23.58
C LEU A 355 23.52 2.10 24.40
#